data_AF-A0A9P1C3V9-F1
#
_entry.id   AF-A0A9P1C3V9-F1
#
_cell.length_a   1.000
_cell.length_b   1.000
_cell.length_c   1.000
_cell.angle_alpha   90.00
_cell.angle_beta   90.00
_cell.angle_gamma   90.00
#
_symmetry.space_group_name_H-M   'P 1'
#
loop_
_entity.id
_entity.type
_entity.pdbx_description
1 polymer ?
#
loop_
_entity_poly.entity_id
_entity_poly.type
_entity_poly.pdbx_seq_one_letter_code
_entity_poly.pdbx_strand_id
1 'polypeptide(L)'
;MRPKENIANMQGEKRKHVPDPGDEMQLTSPLAIMLLNKFCWGRISACEVQQYAAAAMMSGASGQDLHTLAKLGGSGFAKQNCHRDLVRAFFGGMSSPQPVQVATVVRVKNAEGLVLEKEKDLPVILPEAWVDTLQNKNLLQELTCSQKTLKEFWLKQDWKNNPQLQCWKSFWKKVDSLLVVSMRCAISGVAIKQSQLLLTCLPKSAGTASSMKPIWEAIAGSFKKMAEAGKGVLFVVAGDLEWFSSDFGWPTAMSNNPYPYCLCDNYFEEEKSVRPFTDFRKDATWKSTLRSVSAPPPVSHPLFGVPGTSFWSMKLDLLHLVDLGVASHIYGNLLATIVKSLPMGKKRALVEVNKMVAMRYEELETPAGERIPRLNVSDIFGDEFPCLKHVKGRRVRKFATVATLLAGTLATNTKGKHMEALCKAMEEAYDLCDLKGYVWDKKVGQQFQEKTEAILGHYSWLAKNSMKSAECMWSLVPKHHLMAHYPAQCQYLAPRSCWAYGGESFMSLMVAVAGSSVKSTPAWMLPSKVLDKFEYAFHLMLEGIFNPDLEENEEV
;
A
#
# COMPACT_ATOMS: atom_id res chain seq x y z
N MET A 1 10.46 -15.90 84.85
CA MET A 1 9.54 -14.78 84.52
C MET A 1 10.36 -13.51 84.31
N ARG A 2 10.22 -12.85 83.15
CA ARG A 2 10.20 -11.39 82.91
C ARG A 2 9.84 -11.19 81.41
N PRO A 3 9.28 -10.03 81.00
CA PRO A 3 8.44 -9.99 79.79
C PRO A 3 9.19 -9.82 78.47
N LYS A 4 8.48 -10.07 77.36
CA LYS A 4 8.83 -9.52 76.04
C LYS A 4 8.31 -8.07 75.98
N GLU A 5 9.08 -7.16 75.41
CA GLU A 5 8.58 -5.85 74.97
C GLU A 5 8.48 -5.80 73.44
N ASN A 6 7.45 -5.13 72.93
CA ASN A 6 7.16 -5.06 71.50
C ASN A 6 7.85 -3.84 70.87
N ILE A 7 8.72 -4.06 69.88
CA ILE A 7 9.13 -3.00 68.94
C ILE A 7 8.42 -3.27 67.61
N ALA A 8 7.21 -2.72 67.48
CA ALA A 8 6.36 -2.93 66.31
C ALA A 8 5.52 -1.67 65.99
N ASN A 9 6.17 -0.56 65.62
CA ASN A 9 5.55 0.48 64.80
C ASN A 9 6.58 1.42 64.15
N MET A 10 7.07 1.02 62.97
CA MET A 10 7.61 1.94 61.96
C MET A 10 7.05 1.55 60.58
N GLN A 11 5.75 1.78 60.39
CA GLN A 11 5.16 1.74 59.05
C GLN A 11 5.62 2.99 58.29
N GLY A 12 6.72 2.87 57.55
CA GLY A 12 7.13 3.91 56.62
C GLY A 12 6.09 4.09 55.53
N GLU A 13 5.44 5.26 55.47
CA GLU A 13 4.45 5.57 54.45
C GLU A 13 5.04 5.39 53.05
N LYS A 14 4.47 4.47 52.27
CA LYS A 14 4.73 4.43 50.83
C LYS A 14 4.07 5.64 50.17
N ARG A 15 4.75 6.78 50.18
CA ARG A 15 4.39 7.96 49.39
C ARG A 15 4.24 7.56 47.93
N LYS A 16 3.00 7.31 47.49
CA LYS A 16 2.65 7.31 46.08
C LYS A 16 2.96 8.71 45.57
N HIS A 17 4.00 8.86 44.77
CA HIS A 17 4.15 10.06 43.97
C HIS A 17 3.03 10.07 42.94
N VAL A 18 1.99 10.83 43.26
CA VAL A 18 0.94 11.25 42.34
C VAL A 18 1.51 12.49 41.64
N PRO A 19 1.77 12.46 40.32
CA PRO A 19 1.98 13.67 39.55
C PRO A 19 0.67 14.47 39.57
N ASP A 20 0.75 15.78 39.76
CA ASP A 20 -0.44 16.62 39.76
C ASP A 20 -1.08 16.64 38.36
N PRO A 21 -2.42 16.63 38.21
CA PRO A 21 -3.08 16.56 36.90
C PRO A 21 -2.99 17.84 36.04
N GLY A 22 -2.16 18.82 36.41
CA GLY A 22 -2.16 20.19 35.85
C GLY A 22 -0.95 20.57 34.99
N ASP A 23 0.17 19.84 35.07
CA ASP A 23 1.36 20.12 34.24
C ASP A 23 1.26 19.40 32.89
N GLU A 24 0.74 20.08 31.86
CA GLU A 24 0.93 19.66 30.46
C GLU A 24 2.42 19.74 30.09
N MET A 25 3.13 18.62 30.24
CA MET A 25 4.57 18.52 30.00
C MET A 25 4.90 18.78 28.53
N GLN A 26 5.32 20.00 28.22
CA GLN A 26 5.68 20.42 26.86
C GLN A 26 6.89 19.60 26.36
N LEU A 27 6.66 18.82 25.31
CA LEU A 27 7.71 18.15 24.54
C LEU A 27 8.47 19.20 23.73
N THR A 28 9.72 19.46 24.12
CA THR A 28 10.52 20.60 23.63
C THR A 28 11.89 20.20 23.11
N SER A 29 12.46 19.08 23.57
CA SER A 29 13.74 18.58 23.10
C SER A 29 13.57 17.84 21.76
N PRO A 30 14.24 18.26 20.68
CA PRO A 30 14.18 17.54 19.38
C PRO A 30 14.55 16.06 19.51
N LEU A 31 15.49 15.72 20.41
CA LEU A 31 15.85 14.35 20.72
C LEU A 31 14.71 13.56 21.40
N ALA A 32 13.94 14.17 22.31
CA ALA A 32 12.80 13.49 22.95
C ALA A 32 11.70 13.20 21.92
N ILE A 33 11.39 14.19 21.07
CA ILE A 33 10.45 14.05 19.94
C ILE A 33 10.90 12.94 18.99
N MET A 34 12.18 12.92 18.58
CA MET A 34 12.73 11.88 17.70
C MET A 34 12.68 10.48 18.35
N LEU A 35 12.99 10.36 19.65
CA LEU A 35 12.94 9.10 20.37
C LEU A 35 11.50 8.56 20.50
N LEU A 36 10.53 9.41 20.83
CA LEU A 36 9.12 9.03 20.86
C LEU A 36 8.62 8.63 19.47
N ASN A 37 8.94 9.42 18.42
CA ASN A 37 8.57 9.12 17.04
C ASN A 37 9.11 7.74 16.59
N LYS A 38 10.41 7.47 16.81
CA LYS A 38 11.03 6.16 16.51
C LYS A 38 10.42 5.01 17.34
N PHE A 39 9.98 5.25 18.58
CA PHE A 39 9.30 4.25 19.40
C PHE A 39 7.89 3.90 18.88
N CYS A 40 7.10 4.91 18.52
CA CYS A 40 5.73 4.73 18.03
C CYS A 40 5.72 3.94 16.72
N TRP A 41 6.58 4.29 15.75
CA TRP A 41 6.75 3.52 14.51
C TRP A 41 7.54 2.21 14.66
N GLY A 42 7.79 1.76 15.90
CA GLY A 42 8.38 0.44 16.18
C GLY A 42 9.85 0.29 15.82
N ARG A 43 10.56 1.37 15.48
CA ARG A 43 11.99 1.35 15.14
C ARG A 43 12.88 1.14 16.38
N ILE A 44 12.42 1.52 17.58
CA ILE A 44 13.09 1.27 18.88
C ILE A 44 12.09 0.88 19.98
N SER A 45 12.56 0.23 21.04
CA SER A 45 11.78 -0.09 22.24
C SER A 45 11.81 1.02 23.30
N ALA A 46 10.86 1.00 24.24
CA ALA A 46 10.86 1.92 25.40
C ALA A 46 12.11 1.77 26.30
N CYS A 47 12.81 0.62 26.23
CA CYS A 47 14.07 0.42 26.93
C CYS A 47 15.23 1.15 26.23
N GLU A 48 15.24 1.20 24.90
CA GLU A 48 16.23 1.95 24.12
C GLU A 48 15.98 3.45 24.22
N VAL A 49 14.73 3.90 24.18
CA VAL A 49 14.34 5.29 24.51
C VAL A 49 14.93 5.74 25.85
N GLN A 50 14.77 4.92 26.90
CA GLN A 50 15.32 5.21 28.23
C GLN A 50 16.85 5.27 28.23
N GLN A 51 17.52 4.34 27.55
CA GLN A 51 18.99 4.29 27.47
C GLN A 51 19.56 5.49 26.69
N TYR A 52 18.98 5.86 25.55
CA TYR A 52 19.42 7.00 24.75
C TYR A 52 19.16 8.33 25.46
N ALA A 53 18.01 8.48 26.14
CA ALA A 53 17.73 9.65 26.96
C ALA A 53 18.71 9.76 28.14
N ALA A 54 18.98 8.66 28.86
CA ALA A 54 19.95 8.64 29.96
C ALA A 54 21.37 8.97 29.48
N ALA A 55 21.82 8.42 28.35
CA ALA A 55 23.12 8.74 27.75
C ALA A 55 23.22 10.21 27.33
N ALA A 56 22.15 10.80 26.79
CA ALA A 56 22.10 12.23 26.47
C ALA A 56 22.17 13.12 27.73
N MET A 57 21.43 12.78 28.80
CA MET A 57 21.54 13.48 30.09
C MET A 57 22.97 13.39 30.66
N MET A 58 23.60 12.22 30.61
CA MET A 58 25.01 12.03 30.99
C MET A 58 25.99 12.82 30.12
N SER A 59 25.61 13.13 28.87
CA SER A 59 26.38 13.95 27.94
C SER A 59 26.12 15.46 28.07
N GLY A 60 25.37 15.88 29.10
CA GLY A 60 25.10 17.29 29.40
C GLY A 60 23.75 17.83 28.89
N ALA A 61 22.87 16.99 28.34
CA ALA A 61 21.50 17.42 28.03
C ALA A 61 20.70 17.71 29.32
N SER A 62 19.82 18.71 29.27
CA SER A 62 19.09 19.24 30.43
C SER A 62 17.56 19.30 30.26
N GLY A 63 17.02 18.83 29.12
CA GLY A 63 15.59 18.85 28.83
C GLY A 63 14.77 18.03 29.83
N GLN A 64 13.68 18.60 30.35
CA GLN A 64 12.83 17.96 31.35
C GLN A 64 12.07 16.73 30.80
N ASP A 65 11.77 16.74 29.50
CA ASP A 65 11.27 15.59 28.75
C ASP A 65 12.31 14.47 28.65
N LEU A 66 13.56 14.78 28.28
CA LEU A 66 14.68 13.83 28.28
C LEU A 66 14.97 13.27 29.68
N HIS A 67 14.92 14.09 30.72
CA HIS A 67 15.04 13.69 32.12
C HIS A 67 13.91 12.74 32.55
N THR A 68 12.70 12.92 32.03
CA THR A 68 11.55 12.03 32.25
C THR A 68 11.73 10.70 31.49
N LEU A 69 12.17 10.74 30.22
CA LEU A 69 12.51 9.55 29.44
C LEU A 69 13.67 8.75 30.07
N ALA A 70 14.68 9.42 30.61
CA ALA A 70 15.81 8.78 31.30
C ALA A 70 15.39 8.03 32.58
N LYS A 71 14.31 8.46 33.24
CA LYS A 71 13.78 7.88 34.49
C LYS A 71 12.84 6.68 34.31
N LEU A 72 12.46 6.33 33.08
CA LEU A 72 11.54 5.23 32.79
C LEU A 72 11.97 3.91 33.43
N GLY A 73 11.01 3.15 33.97
CA GLY A 73 11.27 1.90 34.67
C GLY A 73 12.14 2.04 35.92
N GLY A 74 12.18 3.22 36.54
CA GLY A 74 13.11 3.54 37.62
C GLY A 74 14.54 3.61 37.10
N SER A 75 14.80 4.55 36.19
CA SER A 75 16.10 4.74 35.52
C SER A 75 16.67 3.46 34.88
N GLY A 76 15.81 2.65 34.29
CA GLY A 76 16.18 1.40 33.60
C GLY A 76 16.36 0.16 34.50
N PHE A 77 16.30 0.28 35.83
CA PHE A 77 16.43 -0.87 36.73
C PHE A 77 15.32 -1.92 36.55
N ALA A 78 14.08 -1.49 36.26
CA ALA A 78 12.95 -2.37 35.98
C ALA A 78 12.48 -2.23 34.52
N LYS A 79 13.26 -2.80 33.59
CA LYS A 79 13.02 -2.72 32.12
C LYS A 79 11.60 -3.07 31.68
N GLN A 80 10.93 -4.01 32.38
CA GLN A 80 9.54 -4.40 32.15
C GLN A 80 8.52 -3.27 32.39
N ASN A 81 8.88 -2.26 33.20
CA ASN A 81 8.04 -1.11 33.49
C ASN A 81 8.19 0.03 32.46
N CYS A 82 9.32 0.12 31.74
CA CYS A 82 9.64 1.27 30.88
C CYS A 82 8.54 1.60 29.87
N HIS A 83 7.89 0.59 29.27
CA HIS A 83 6.78 0.82 28.33
C HIS A 83 5.54 1.44 29.01
N ARG A 84 5.10 0.89 30.15
CA ARG A 84 3.97 1.43 30.93
C ARG A 84 4.25 2.86 31.38
N ASP A 85 5.46 3.10 31.87
CA ASP A 85 5.85 4.41 32.40
C ASP A 85 5.93 5.46 31.28
N LEU A 86 6.36 5.07 30.08
CA LEU A 86 6.41 5.93 28.88
C LEU A 86 5.00 6.28 28.41
N VAL A 87 4.12 5.28 28.29
CA VAL A 87 2.70 5.49 27.90
C VAL A 87 1.99 6.39 28.93
N ARG A 88 2.24 6.19 30.23
CA ARG A 88 1.68 7.05 31.28
C ARG A 88 2.21 8.50 31.23
N ALA A 89 3.44 8.72 30.81
CA ALA A 89 4.08 10.04 30.82
C ALA A 89 3.82 10.87 29.55
N PHE A 90 3.60 10.24 28.40
CA PHE A 90 3.51 10.92 27.09
C PHE A 90 2.27 10.58 26.26
N PHE A 91 1.43 9.63 26.70
CA PHE A 91 0.25 9.15 25.96
C PHE A 91 -0.98 8.97 26.88
N GLY A 92 -1.04 9.71 28.00
CA GLY A 92 -2.25 9.85 28.81
C GLY A 92 -3.22 10.84 28.17
N GLY A 93 -4.48 10.46 27.97
CA GLY A 93 -5.48 11.34 27.35
C GLY A 93 -5.30 11.53 25.84
N MET A 94 -4.97 10.45 25.12
CA MET A 94 -4.70 10.49 23.66
C MET A 94 -5.82 11.17 22.86
N SER A 95 -5.43 12.07 21.96
CA SER A 95 -6.34 12.71 20.99
C SER A 95 -6.78 11.82 19.83
N SER A 96 -6.26 10.58 19.75
CA SER A 96 -6.69 9.60 18.76
C SER A 96 -8.14 9.15 18.99
N PRO A 97 -8.92 8.92 17.92
CA PRO A 97 -10.25 8.34 18.04
C PRO A 97 -10.18 6.93 18.64
N GLN A 98 -10.85 6.72 19.76
CA GLN A 98 -10.83 5.45 20.49
C GLN A 98 -11.40 4.29 19.63
N PRO A 99 -10.73 3.13 19.54
CA PRO A 99 -11.22 1.99 18.76
C PRO A 99 -12.49 1.37 19.36
N VAL A 100 -13.50 1.08 18.51
CA VAL A 100 -14.61 0.21 18.91
C VAL A 100 -14.15 -1.24 18.93
N GLN A 101 -14.73 -2.04 19.81
CA GLN A 101 -14.48 -3.48 19.88
C GLN A 101 -15.49 -4.22 18.99
N VAL A 102 -14.99 -5.04 18.06
CA VAL A 102 -15.79 -5.81 17.11
C VAL A 102 -15.60 -7.30 17.37
N ALA A 103 -16.61 -7.95 17.94
CA ALA A 103 -16.63 -9.39 18.14
C ALA A 103 -16.55 -10.14 16.79
N THR A 104 -15.58 -11.05 16.68
CA THR A 104 -15.37 -11.85 15.47
C THR A 104 -14.64 -13.16 15.77
N VAL A 105 -14.71 -14.14 14.87
CA VAL A 105 -14.05 -15.45 15.04
C VAL A 105 -12.61 -15.39 14.57
N VAL A 106 -11.65 -15.72 15.44
CA VAL A 106 -10.21 -15.72 15.17
C VAL A 106 -9.54 -17.02 15.60
N ARG A 107 -8.36 -17.30 15.03
CA ARG A 107 -7.50 -18.44 15.36
C ARG A 107 -6.62 -18.11 16.56
N VAL A 108 -6.75 -18.94 17.60
CA VAL A 108 -6.03 -18.83 18.87
C VAL A 108 -5.31 -20.14 19.15
N LYS A 109 -4.04 -20.07 19.56
CA LYS A 109 -3.33 -21.25 20.09
C LYS A 109 -3.68 -21.46 21.56
N ASN A 110 -3.97 -22.70 21.96
CA ASN A 110 -4.06 -23.09 23.38
C ASN A 110 -2.66 -23.30 23.99
N ALA A 111 -2.58 -23.71 25.25
CA ALA A 111 -1.31 -23.95 25.95
C ALA A 111 -0.51 -25.10 25.31
N GLU A 112 -1.23 -26.04 24.70
CA GLU A 112 -0.73 -27.22 23.98
C GLU A 112 -0.30 -26.90 22.53
N GLY A 113 -0.43 -25.63 22.09
CA GLY A 113 -0.04 -25.15 20.77
C GLY A 113 -1.02 -25.44 19.62
N LEU A 114 -2.10 -26.19 19.87
CA LEU A 114 -3.17 -26.48 18.93
C LEU A 114 -3.93 -25.20 18.55
N VAL A 115 -4.25 -25.04 17.27
CA VAL A 115 -5.03 -23.91 16.76
C VAL A 115 -6.52 -24.22 16.91
N LEU A 116 -7.22 -23.35 17.63
CA LEU A 116 -8.67 -23.37 17.82
C LEU A 116 -9.28 -22.07 17.29
N GLU A 117 -10.47 -22.14 16.70
CA GLU A 117 -11.23 -20.93 16.38
C GLU A 117 -12.04 -20.51 17.62
N LYS A 118 -11.97 -19.22 17.98
CA LYS A 118 -12.66 -18.64 19.14
C LYS A 118 -13.17 -17.26 18.80
N GLU A 119 -14.30 -16.89 19.39
CA GLU A 119 -14.79 -15.52 19.35
C GLU A 119 -13.86 -14.60 20.17
N LYS A 120 -13.52 -13.46 19.59
CA LYS A 120 -12.71 -12.39 20.19
C LYS A 120 -13.12 -11.04 19.66
N ASP A 121 -13.11 -10.06 20.55
CA ASP A 121 -13.12 -8.66 20.19
C ASP A 121 -11.81 -8.27 19.52
N LEU A 122 -11.91 -7.65 18.35
CA LEU A 122 -10.80 -6.96 17.69
C LEU A 122 -11.08 -5.45 17.61
N PRO A 123 -10.07 -4.60 17.88
CA PRO A 123 -10.25 -3.16 17.82
C PRO A 123 -10.31 -2.66 16.37
N VAL A 124 -11.27 -1.79 16.11
CA VAL A 124 -11.45 -1.08 14.84
C VAL A 124 -11.67 0.40 15.13
N ILE A 125 -10.81 1.26 14.60
CA ILE A 125 -11.10 2.69 14.53
C ILE A 125 -12.03 2.91 13.33
N LEU A 126 -13.19 3.50 13.58
CA LEU A 126 -14.19 3.70 12.54
C LEU A 126 -13.88 4.98 11.72
N PRO A 127 -14.11 4.97 10.38
CA PRO A 127 -13.95 6.13 9.51
C PRO A 127 -14.56 7.45 10.01
N GLU A 128 -15.77 7.46 10.58
CA GLU A 128 -16.41 8.70 11.04
C GLU A 128 -15.71 9.27 12.28
N ALA A 129 -15.17 8.41 13.17
CA ALA A 129 -14.42 8.86 14.33
C ALA A 129 -13.09 9.54 13.92
N TRP A 130 -12.41 9.03 12.89
CA TRP A 130 -11.24 9.70 12.30
C TRP A 130 -11.58 11.07 11.70
N VAL A 131 -12.66 11.17 10.92
CA VAL A 131 -13.08 12.44 10.32
C VAL A 131 -13.48 13.45 11.39
N ASP A 132 -14.21 13.03 12.41
CA ASP A 132 -14.66 13.92 13.48
C ASP A 132 -13.50 14.38 14.38
N THR A 133 -12.53 13.52 14.72
CA THR A 133 -11.29 13.95 15.39
C THR A 133 -10.52 14.99 14.56
N LEU A 134 -10.32 14.72 13.26
CA LEU A 134 -9.60 15.64 12.37
C LEU A 134 -10.33 16.96 12.15
N GLN A 135 -11.66 16.94 12.14
CA GLN A 135 -12.48 18.15 12.05
C GLN A 135 -12.38 18.96 13.35
N ASN A 136 -12.50 18.31 14.52
CA ASN A 136 -12.44 18.97 15.82
C ASN A 136 -11.06 19.59 16.13
N LYS A 137 -9.97 18.97 15.64
CA LYS A 137 -8.60 19.53 15.69
C LYS A 137 -8.30 20.53 14.56
N ASN A 138 -9.24 20.82 13.66
CA ASN A 138 -9.08 21.63 12.43
C ASN A 138 -8.11 21.08 11.36
N LEU A 139 -7.43 19.97 11.63
CA LEU A 139 -6.43 19.32 10.75
C LEU A 139 -7.03 18.65 9.49
N LEU A 140 -8.35 18.54 9.37
CA LEU A 140 -9.01 17.84 8.26
C LEU A 140 -8.59 18.36 6.88
N GLN A 141 -8.51 19.68 6.66
CA GLN A 141 -8.10 20.23 5.36
C GLN A 141 -6.60 20.06 5.11
N GLU A 142 -5.79 20.12 6.16
CA GLU A 142 -4.33 20.01 6.10
C GLU A 142 -3.92 18.58 5.72
N LEU A 143 -4.45 17.57 6.43
CA LEU A 143 -4.12 16.16 6.22
C LEU A 143 -4.90 15.49 5.08
N THR A 144 -5.95 16.12 4.55
CA THR A 144 -6.67 15.64 3.35
C THR A 144 -6.40 16.51 2.12
N CYS A 145 -7.25 17.49 1.83
CA CYS A 145 -7.15 18.40 0.69
C CYS A 145 -7.88 19.72 0.98
N SER A 146 -7.45 20.80 0.31
CA SER A 146 -8.11 22.11 0.46
C SER A 146 -9.53 22.10 -0.14
N GLN A 147 -10.42 22.94 0.41
CA GLN A 147 -11.76 23.15 -0.16
C GLN A 147 -11.73 23.60 -1.63
N LYS A 148 -10.69 24.32 -2.07
CA LYS A 148 -10.47 24.65 -3.48
C LYS A 148 -10.20 23.39 -4.32
N THR A 149 -9.27 22.55 -3.89
CA THR A 149 -8.93 21.28 -4.57
C THR A 149 -10.13 20.35 -4.64
N LEU A 150 -10.90 20.24 -3.56
CA LEU A 150 -12.12 19.43 -3.48
C LEU A 150 -13.21 19.97 -4.43
N LYS A 151 -13.44 21.29 -4.45
CA LYS A 151 -14.39 21.93 -5.38
C LYS A 151 -13.96 21.75 -6.84
N GLU A 152 -12.68 21.92 -7.16
CA GLU A 152 -12.16 21.67 -8.52
C GLU A 152 -12.28 20.20 -8.94
N PHE A 153 -12.09 19.25 -8.02
CA PHE A 153 -12.29 17.84 -8.27
C PHE A 153 -13.75 17.52 -8.63
N TRP A 154 -14.71 18.03 -7.85
CA TRP A 154 -16.15 17.80 -8.08
C TRP A 154 -16.68 18.52 -9.32
N LEU A 155 -16.19 19.73 -9.63
CA LEU A 155 -16.54 20.47 -10.85
C LEU A 155 -16.02 19.80 -12.13
N LYS A 156 -14.97 18.97 -12.05
CA LYS A 156 -14.39 18.24 -13.19
C LYS A 156 -15.00 16.85 -13.40
N GLN A 157 -15.94 16.40 -12.55
CA GLN A 157 -16.66 15.15 -12.76
C GLN A 157 -17.75 15.32 -13.82
N ASP A 158 -17.85 14.39 -14.77
CA ASP A 158 -19.03 14.28 -15.64
C ASP A 158 -20.17 13.60 -14.89
N TRP A 159 -21.02 14.40 -14.22
CA TRP A 159 -22.13 13.89 -13.41
C TRP A 159 -23.18 13.07 -14.18
N LYS A 160 -23.18 13.08 -15.52
CA LYS A 160 -24.12 12.30 -16.34
C LYS A 160 -23.52 11.01 -16.89
N ASN A 161 -22.25 11.02 -17.26
CA ASN A 161 -21.60 9.91 -17.95
C ASN A 161 -20.53 9.17 -17.12
N ASN A 162 -20.10 9.71 -15.97
CA ASN A 162 -19.08 9.09 -15.13
C ASN A 162 -19.60 7.80 -14.47
N PRO A 163 -19.09 6.61 -14.82
CA PRO A 163 -19.52 5.36 -14.21
C PRO A 163 -19.20 5.31 -12.71
N GLN A 164 -18.22 6.06 -12.24
CA GLN A 164 -17.82 6.12 -10.83
C GLN A 164 -18.85 6.85 -9.96
N LEU A 165 -19.71 7.67 -10.58
CA LEU A 165 -20.91 8.28 -9.98
C LEU A 165 -22.18 7.44 -10.24
N GLN A 166 -22.05 6.32 -10.95
CA GLN A 166 -23.12 5.33 -11.22
C GLN A 166 -22.70 3.91 -10.77
N CYS A 167 -21.86 3.85 -9.74
CA CYS A 167 -21.52 2.71 -8.87
C CYS A 167 -20.20 1.89 -9.18
N TRP A 168 -19.83 0.84 -8.40
CA TRP A 168 -18.60 0.90 -7.55
C TRP A 168 -17.91 -0.41 -6.90
N LYS A 169 -16.65 -0.86 -7.23
CA LYS A 169 -15.66 -1.81 -6.53
C LYS A 169 -15.41 -3.34 -6.93
N SER A 170 -14.25 -4.09 -7.09
CA SER A 170 -12.71 -4.14 -7.16
C SER A 170 -11.82 -4.99 -6.14
N PHE A 171 -10.48 -4.67 -5.80
CA PHE A 171 -8.14 -5.53 -4.27
C PHE A 171 -7.03 -6.76 -4.53
N TRP A 172 -5.82 -7.09 -3.96
CA TRP A 172 -4.51 -6.82 -3.18
C TRP A 172 -3.68 -8.16 -3.38
N LYS A 173 -2.59 -8.72 -2.80
CA LYS A 173 -1.54 -8.54 -1.77
C LYS A 173 -0.23 -9.18 -2.37
N LYS A 174 0.97 -9.16 -1.75
CA LYS A 174 1.39 -10.13 -0.67
C LYS A 174 2.90 -10.12 -0.30
N VAL A 175 3.20 -10.01 1.00
CA VAL A 175 4.22 -10.81 1.75
C VAL A 175 3.42 -11.61 2.83
N ASP A 176 3.97 -12.46 3.71
CA ASP A 176 3.09 -13.05 4.77
C ASP A 176 2.54 -11.92 5.65
N SER A 177 1.21 -11.77 5.60
CA SER A 177 0.63 -10.45 5.67
C SER A 177 -0.23 -10.27 6.90
N LEU A 178 0.19 -9.28 7.67
CA LEU A 178 -0.75 -8.34 8.26
C LEU A 178 -1.70 -7.86 7.14
N LEU A 179 -2.97 -8.23 7.21
CA LEU A 179 -4.01 -7.56 6.43
C LEU A 179 -4.19 -6.19 7.07
N VAL A 180 -3.89 -5.12 6.33
CA VAL A 180 -3.99 -3.74 6.82
C VAL A 180 -5.19 -3.08 6.15
N VAL A 181 -6.17 -2.66 6.94
CA VAL A 181 -7.31 -1.89 6.46
C VAL A 181 -7.10 -0.44 6.89
N SER A 182 -7.00 0.46 5.91
CA SER A 182 -6.72 1.89 6.11
C SER A 182 -7.46 2.73 5.08
N MET A 183 -7.60 4.03 5.36
CA MET A 183 -8.22 5.00 4.46
C MET A 183 -7.37 6.26 4.30
N ARG A 184 -7.60 7.00 3.22
CA ARG A 184 -6.99 8.29 2.92
C ARG A 184 -7.86 9.04 1.91
N CYS A 185 -7.80 10.37 1.90
CA CYS A 185 -8.40 11.15 0.83
C CYS A 185 -7.67 10.89 -0.50
N ALA A 186 -8.39 10.39 -1.52
CA ALA A 186 -7.82 10.00 -2.80
C ALA A 186 -7.15 11.16 -3.57
N ILE A 187 -7.50 12.40 -3.25
CA ILE A 187 -6.92 13.63 -3.83
C ILE A 187 -5.99 14.38 -2.86
N SER A 188 -5.46 13.69 -1.84
CA SER A 188 -4.48 14.27 -0.92
C SER A 188 -3.09 14.35 -1.54
N GLY A 189 -2.46 15.52 -1.42
CA GLY A 189 -1.06 15.77 -1.75
C GLY A 189 -0.07 15.49 -0.61
N VAL A 190 -0.58 15.21 0.60
CA VAL A 190 0.19 15.05 1.84
C VAL A 190 0.95 13.72 1.85
N ALA A 191 2.08 13.64 2.55
CA ALA A 191 2.83 12.39 2.66
C ALA A 191 1.98 11.27 3.29
N ILE A 192 2.18 10.04 2.80
CA ILE A 192 1.38 8.86 3.20
C ILE A 192 1.41 8.64 4.72
N LYS A 193 2.58 8.79 5.34
CA LYS A 193 2.78 8.59 6.78
C LYS A 193 1.95 9.52 7.68
N GLN A 194 1.60 10.71 7.18
CA GLN A 194 0.79 11.72 7.88
C GLN A 194 -0.71 11.65 7.53
N SER A 195 -1.07 11.06 6.39
CA SER A 195 -2.43 11.17 5.81
C SER A 195 -3.13 9.83 5.53
N GLN A 196 -2.45 8.70 5.70
CA GLN A 196 -3.03 7.36 5.65
C GLN A 196 -3.42 6.93 7.07
N LEU A 197 -4.72 6.72 7.28
CA LEU A 197 -5.34 6.47 8.58
C LEU A 197 -5.65 4.99 8.75
N LEU A 198 -5.09 4.36 9.79
CA LEU A 198 -5.37 2.96 10.11
C LEU A 198 -6.80 2.80 10.63
N LEU A 199 -7.55 1.84 10.08
CA LEU A 199 -8.87 1.45 10.59
C LEU A 199 -8.74 0.19 11.44
N THR A 200 -8.09 -0.85 10.93
CA THR A 200 -7.69 -2.02 11.71
C THR A 200 -6.60 -2.82 10.98
N CYS A 201 -6.04 -3.84 11.63
CA CYS A 201 -5.19 -4.82 10.99
C CYS A 201 -5.37 -6.21 11.59
N LEU A 202 -5.11 -7.27 10.81
CA LEU A 202 -5.24 -8.67 11.25
C LEU A 202 -4.13 -9.55 10.64
N PRO A 203 -3.30 -10.24 11.44
CA PRO A 203 -2.38 -11.25 10.92
C PRO A 203 -3.15 -12.41 10.29
N LYS A 204 -2.81 -12.82 9.06
CA LYS A 204 -3.53 -13.91 8.36
C LYS A 204 -3.42 -15.27 9.04
N SER A 205 -2.43 -15.46 9.89
CA SER A 205 -2.32 -16.62 10.80
C SER A 205 -3.34 -16.61 11.94
N ALA A 206 -3.85 -15.44 12.34
CA ALA A 206 -4.96 -15.28 13.28
C ALA A 206 -6.34 -15.21 12.56
N GLY A 207 -6.36 -14.92 11.26
CA GLY A 207 -7.58 -14.84 10.46
C GLY A 207 -8.17 -16.21 10.09
N THR A 208 -9.51 -16.26 10.05
CA THR A 208 -10.35 -17.28 9.42
C THR A 208 -10.95 -16.70 8.12
N ALA A 209 -11.73 -17.50 7.39
CA ALA A 209 -12.51 -16.97 6.26
C ALA A 209 -13.66 -16.04 6.70
N SER A 210 -14.02 -16.02 7.98
CA SER A 210 -15.12 -15.20 8.53
C SER A 210 -14.65 -13.98 9.33
N SER A 211 -13.40 -13.94 9.80
CA SER A 211 -12.89 -12.89 10.72
C SER A 211 -13.15 -11.46 10.24
N MET A 212 -13.04 -11.23 8.93
CA MET A 212 -13.18 -9.91 8.34
C MET A 212 -14.63 -9.47 8.10
N LYS A 213 -15.63 -10.38 8.15
CA LYS A 213 -17.02 -10.00 7.85
C LYS A 213 -17.58 -8.99 8.87
N PRO A 214 -17.56 -9.22 10.20
CA PRO A 214 -18.05 -8.22 11.17
C PRO A 214 -17.29 -6.89 11.11
N ILE A 215 -15.97 -6.95 10.82
CA ILE A 215 -15.11 -5.78 10.63
C ILE A 215 -15.57 -4.97 9.40
N TRP A 216 -15.85 -5.64 8.28
CA TRP A 216 -16.38 -4.96 7.08
C TRP A 216 -17.79 -4.43 7.27
N GLU A 217 -18.63 -5.09 8.07
CA GLU A 217 -19.97 -4.60 8.44
C GLU A 217 -19.88 -3.33 9.28
N ALA A 218 -18.98 -3.27 10.27
CA ALA A 218 -18.72 -2.07 11.06
C ALA A 218 -18.15 -0.90 10.21
N ILE A 219 -17.15 -1.19 9.36
CA ILE A 219 -16.54 -0.19 8.47
C ILE A 219 -17.53 0.31 7.39
N ALA A 220 -18.36 -0.58 6.83
CA ALA A 220 -19.41 -0.19 5.89
C ALA A 220 -20.50 0.65 6.57
N GLY A 221 -20.96 0.27 7.76
CA GLY A 221 -21.91 1.05 8.55
C GLY A 221 -21.40 2.46 8.85
N SER A 222 -20.12 2.59 9.19
CA SER A 222 -19.43 3.87 9.37
C SER A 222 -19.43 4.73 8.09
N PHE A 223 -18.94 4.21 6.96
CA PHE A 223 -18.95 4.94 5.69
C PHE A 223 -20.35 5.29 5.21
N LYS A 224 -21.36 4.45 5.52
CA LYS A 224 -22.77 4.74 5.25
C LYS A 224 -23.24 5.97 6.03
N LYS A 225 -23.01 6.07 7.34
CA LYS A 225 -23.33 7.27 8.14
C LYS A 225 -22.69 8.53 7.56
N MET A 226 -21.41 8.47 7.15
CA MET A 226 -20.72 9.64 6.59
C MET A 226 -21.33 10.11 5.28
N ALA A 227 -21.76 9.19 4.42
CA ALA A 227 -22.42 9.51 3.16
C ALA A 227 -23.85 10.06 3.38
N GLU A 228 -24.62 9.45 4.29
CA GLU A 228 -25.97 9.91 4.66
C GLU A 228 -25.95 11.29 5.35
N ALA A 229 -24.93 11.58 6.14
CA ALA A 229 -24.71 12.89 6.77
C ALA A 229 -24.00 13.92 5.87
N GLY A 230 -23.65 13.57 4.62
CA GLY A 230 -22.90 14.43 3.70
C GLY A 230 -21.47 14.78 4.13
N LYS A 231 -20.95 14.18 5.21
CA LYS A 231 -19.59 14.42 5.75
C LYS A 231 -18.49 13.90 4.81
N GLY A 232 -18.78 12.87 4.02
CA GLY A 232 -17.84 12.34 3.04
C GLY A 232 -18.38 11.15 2.30
N VAL A 233 -17.81 10.88 1.12
CA VAL A 233 -18.07 9.67 0.36
C VAL A 233 -16.80 8.83 0.32
N LEU A 234 -16.94 7.51 0.44
CA LEU A 234 -15.90 6.58 0.03
C LEU A 234 -15.67 6.87 -1.47
N PHE A 235 -14.45 7.23 -1.95
CA PHE A 235 -14.21 7.50 -3.39
C PHE A 235 -13.37 6.41 -4.11
N VAL A 236 -12.47 5.73 -3.41
CA VAL A 236 -11.72 4.56 -3.92
C VAL A 236 -11.60 3.48 -2.83
N VAL A 237 -11.26 2.24 -3.18
CA VAL A 237 -10.37 1.34 -2.42
C VAL A 237 -9.43 0.73 -3.47
N ALA A 238 -8.17 0.49 -3.13
CA ALA A 238 -7.15 0.25 -4.15
C ALA A 238 -6.07 -0.77 -3.72
N GLY A 239 -5.55 -1.46 -4.72
CA GLY A 239 -4.32 -2.24 -4.76
C GLY A 239 -4.47 -3.41 -5.73
N ASP A 240 -3.71 -4.48 -5.49
CA ASP A 240 -3.39 -5.63 -6.34
C ASP A 240 -4.61 -6.53 -6.80
N LEU A 241 -4.47 -7.85 -7.00
CA LEU A 241 -5.48 -8.70 -7.68
C LEU A 241 -5.97 -9.97 -6.92
N GLU A 242 -5.21 -10.49 -5.97
CA GLU A 242 -5.46 -11.67 -5.13
C GLU A 242 -6.39 -11.44 -3.89
N TRP A 243 -6.50 -10.25 -3.29
CA TRP A 243 -7.40 -10.01 -2.12
C TRP A 243 -8.83 -9.74 -2.55
N PHE A 244 -9.04 -9.19 -3.74
CA PHE A 244 -10.32 -9.16 -4.43
C PHE A 244 -10.68 -10.58 -4.91
N SER A 245 -9.70 -11.39 -5.31
CA SER A 245 -9.94 -12.82 -5.56
C SER A 245 -10.41 -13.56 -4.30
N SER A 246 -9.94 -13.19 -3.10
CA SER A 246 -10.36 -13.83 -1.85
C SER A 246 -11.61 -13.23 -1.18
N ASP A 247 -11.83 -11.92 -1.27
CA ASP A 247 -12.86 -11.22 -0.48
C ASP A 247 -13.95 -10.56 -1.35
N PHE A 248 -13.72 -10.45 -2.67
CA PHE A 248 -14.65 -9.86 -3.65
C PHE A 248 -14.97 -10.82 -4.81
N GLY A 249 -14.60 -12.10 -4.66
CA GLY A 249 -14.86 -13.17 -5.64
C GLY A 249 -14.38 -12.87 -7.05
N TRP A 250 -13.30 -12.09 -7.21
CA TRP A 250 -12.71 -11.87 -8.52
C TRP A 250 -12.16 -13.17 -9.11
N PRO A 251 -12.28 -13.38 -10.44
CA PRO A 251 -11.64 -14.52 -11.07
C PRO A 251 -10.12 -14.44 -10.93
N THR A 252 -9.49 -15.58 -10.67
CA THR A 252 -8.03 -15.68 -10.65
C THR A 252 -7.46 -15.74 -12.08
N ALA A 253 -6.16 -15.45 -12.22
CA ALA A 253 -5.46 -15.47 -13.51
C ALA A 253 -5.53 -16.82 -14.26
N MET A 254 -5.85 -17.93 -13.57
CA MET A 254 -5.99 -19.27 -14.13
C MET A 254 -7.44 -19.70 -14.36
N SER A 255 -8.42 -18.81 -14.15
CA SER A 255 -9.83 -19.08 -14.47
C SER A 255 -10.03 -19.18 -15.98
N ASN A 256 -10.98 -20.01 -16.43
CA ASN A 256 -11.43 -20.05 -17.83
C ASN A 256 -12.09 -18.72 -18.28
N ASN A 257 -12.57 -17.92 -17.32
CA ASN A 257 -13.03 -16.55 -17.52
C ASN A 257 -12.24 -15.64 -16.55
N PRO A 258 -11.04 -15.15 -16.90
CA PRO A 258 -10.11 -14.55 -15.93
C PRO A 258 -10.43 -13.12 -15.47
N TYR A 259 -11.57 -12.54 -15.87
CA TYR A 259 -11.80 -11.09 -15.73
C TYR A 259 -13.16 -10.74 -15.16
N PRO A 260 -13.23 -9.71 -14.30
CA PRO A 260 -14.48 -9.27 -13.72
C PRO A 260 -15.17 -8.19 -14.59
N TYR A 261 -14.45 -7.53 -15.51
CA TYR A 261 -14.96 -6.39 -16.31
C TYR A 261 -15.70 -6.75 -17.60
N CYS A 262 -15.47 -7.94 -18.16
CA CYS A 262 -16.13 -8.42 -19.39
C CYS A 262 -16.21 -9.95 -19.42
N LEU A 263 -16.77 -10.53 -20.49
CA LEU A 263 -16.93 -11.98 -20.68
C LEU A 263 -15.94 -12.53 -21.73
N CYS A 264 -14.65 -12.23 -21.56
CA CYS A 264 -13.56 -12.86 -22.28
C CYS A 264 -13.07 -14.14 -21.59
N ASP A 265 -12.52 -15.04 -22.39
CA ASP A 265 -12.16 -16.39 -21.99
C ASP A 265 -10.66 -16.70 -22.15
N ASN A 266 -10.27 -17.83 -21.55
CA ASN A 266 -8.92 -18.39 -21.50
C ASN A 266 -8.98 -19.91 -21.70
N TYR A 267 -9.72 -20.35 -22.73
CA TYR A 267 -9.75 -21.76 -23.13
C TYR A 267 -8.55 -22.05 -24.06
N PHE A 268 -7.82 -23.14 -23.78
CA PHE A 268 -6.75 -23.64 -24.67
C PHE A 268 -7.31 -24.36 -25.91
N GLU A 269 -8.57 -24.79 -25.85
CA GLU A 269 -9.27 -25.48 -26.94
C GLU A 269 -9.95 -24.43 -27.83
N GLU A 270 -9.54 -24.33 -29.09
CA GLU A 270 -10.03 -23.30 -30.04
C GLU A 270 -11.56 -23.37 -30.22
N GLU A 271 -12.13 -24.58 -30.23
CA GLU A 271 -13.58 -24.84 -30.29
C GLU A 271 -14.37 -24.26 -29.11
N LYS A 272 -13.71 -23.96 -27.97
CA LYS A 272 -14.32 -23.39 -26.77
C LYS A 272 -14.02 -21.90 -26.58
N SER A 273 -13.02 -21.34 -27.28
CA SER A 273 -12.66 -19.93 -27.16
C SER A 273 -13.48 -19.07 -28.12
N VAL A 274 -14.39 -18.28 -27.57
CA VAL A 274 -15.32 -17.42 -28.34
C VAL A 274 -14.90 -15.95 -28.28
N ARG A 275 -14.26 -15.57 -27.18
CA ARG A 275 -13.81 -14.21 -26.86
C ARG A 275 -12.44 -14.26 -26.17
N PRO A 276 -11.38 -14.78 -26.82
CA PRO A 276 -10.07 -14.95 -26.21
C PRO A 276 -9.53 -13.64 -25.63
N PHE A 277 -9.05 -13.69 -24.39
CA PHE A 277 -8.50 -12.51 -23.70
C PHE A 277 -7.27 -11.91 -24.40
N THR A 278 -6.60 -12.68 -25.24
CA THR A 278 -5.41 -12.32 -26.01
C THR A 278 -5.72 -11.52 -27.29
N ASP A 279 -6.98 -11.32 -27.64
CA ASP A 279 -7.37 -10.50 -28.78
C ASP A 279 -7.47 -9.01 -28.42
N PHE A 280 -6.53 -8.22 -28.91
CA PHE A 280 -6.47 -6.77 -28.66
C PHE A 280 -6.95 -5.91 -29.84
N ARG A 281 -7.47 -6.52 -30.91
CA ARG A 281 -7.95 -5.79 -32.10
C ARG A 281 -9.09 -4.82 -31.76
N LYS A 282 -9.34 -3.83 -32.63
CA LYS A 282 -10.40 -2.83 -32.39
C LYS A 282 -11.81 -3.45 -32.35
N ASP A 283 -12.00 -4.49 -33.15
CA ASP A 283 -13.18 -5.35 -33.30
C ASP A 283 -13.23 -6.58 -32.36
N ALA A 284 -12.30 -6.71 -31.39
CA ALA A 284 -12.21 -7.87 -30.51
C ALA A 284 -13.52 -8.15 -29.74
N THR A 285 -14.04 -9.38 -29.87
CA THR A 285 -15.44 -9.72 -29.53
C THR A 285 -15.82 -9.46 -28.07
N TRP A 286 -14.88 -9.58 -27.13
CA TRP A 286 -15.11 -9.28 -25.71
C TRP A 286 -15.47 -7.82 -25.42
N LYS A 287 -15.12 -6.87 -26.30
CA LYS A 287 -15.46 -5.44 -26.13
C LYS A 287 -16.97 -5.21 -26.15
N SER A 288 -17.73 -6.09 -26.81
CA SER A 288 -19.20 -6.10 -26.76
C SER A 288 -19.78 -6.62 -25.44
N THR A 289 -18.96 -7.20 -24.56
CA THR A 289 -19.38 -7.87 -23.32
C THR A 289 -18.90 -7.17 -22.04
N LEU A 290 -18.50 -5.90 -22.14
CA LEU A 290 -18.22 -5.05 -20.99
C LEU A 290 -19.44 -5.03 -20.04
N ARG A 291 -19.22 -5.20 -18.73
CA ARG A 291 -20.31 -5.08 -17.74
C ARG A 291 -20.90 -3.67 -17.78
N SER A 292 -22.21 -3.57 -17.58
CA SER A 292 -22.84 -2.28 -17.29
C SER A 292 -22.44 -1.78 -15.90
N VAL A 293 -22.67 -0.49 -15.63
CA VAL A 293 -22.43 0.09 -14.30
C VAL A 293 -23.43 -0.40 -13.25
N SER A 294 -24.64 -0.71 -13.73
CA SER A 294 -25.73 -1.36 -12.98
C SER A 294 -25.56 -2.87 -12.79
N ALA A 295 -24.49 -3.49 -13.31
CA ALA A 295 -24.28 -4.92 -13.13
C ALA A 295 -23.98 -5.23 -11.65
N PRO A 296 -24.61 -6.27 -11.06
CA PRO A 296 -24.32 -6.65 -9.68
C PRO A 296 -22.86 -7.13 -9.54
N PRO A 297 -22.23 -6.92 -8.38
CA PRO A 297 -20.89 -7.44 -8.09
C PRO A 297 -20.88 -8.98 -8.10
N PRO A 298 -19.71 -9.63 -8.33
CA PRO A 298 -19.61 -11.10 -8.38
C PRO A 298 -20.04 -11.81 -7.08
N VAL A 299 -19.90 -11.14 -5.93
CA VAL A 299 -20.31 -11.62 -4.59
C VAL A 299 -20.93 -10.48 -3.79
N SER A 300 -21.67 -10.81 -2.75
CA SER A 300 -22.09 -9.83 -1.74
C SER A 300 -20.95 -9.48 -0.80
N HIS A 301 -20.76 -8.19 -0.50
CA HIS A 301 -19.76 -7.67 0.43
C HIS A 301 -20.31 -6.39 1.10
N PRO A 302 -20.12 -6.16 2.42
CA PRO A 302 -20.73 -5.03 3.12
C PRO A 302 -20.47 -3.64 2.52
N LEU A 303 -19.28 -3.43 1.94
CA LEU A 303 -18.93 -2.18 1.24
C LEU A 303 -19.80 -1.87 0.00
N PHE A 304 -20.54 -2.84 -0.54
CA PHE A 304 -21.54 -2.65 -1.60
C PHE A 304 -22.92 -2.17 -1.07
N GLY A 305 -23.08 -2.09 0.26
CA GLY A 305 -24.26 -1.50 0.92
C GLY A 305 -24.08 -0.05 1.36
N VAL A 306 -22.93 0.57 1.04
CA VAL A 306 -22.66 1.99 1.28
C VAL A 306 -23.36 2.82 0.18
N PRO A 307 -23.87 4.03 0.46
CA PRO A 307 -24.45 4.87 -0.59
C PRO A 307 -23.46 5.16 -1.72
N GLY A 308 -23.93 5.01 -2.97
CA GLY A 308 -23.14 5.17 -4.19
C GLY A 308 -22.36 3.93 -4.66
N THR A 309 -22.61 2.72 -4.12
CA THR A 309 -21.72 1.54 -4.34
C THR A 309 -22.22 0.41 -5.29
N SER A 310 -21.35 -0.35 -6.03
CA SER A 310 -21.64 -1.57 -6.88
C SER A 310 -20.41 -2.35 -7.46
N PHE A 311 -19.76 -1.96 -8.59
CA PHE A 311 -18.58 -2.62 -9.20
C PHE A 311 -17.39 -1.77 -9.78
N TRP A 312 -17.48 -0.46 -10.11
CA TRP A 312 -16.42 0.27 -10.88
C TRP A 312 -15.38 1.20 -10.17
N SER A 313 -15.48 1.48 -8.87
CA SER A 313 -14.66 2.51 -8.16
C SER A 313 -13.84 1.98 -6.98
N MET A 314 -13.48 0.72 -7.06
CA MET A 314 -12.22 0.23 -6.50
C MET A 314 -11.40 0.04 -7.78
N LYS A 315 -10.12 0.32 -7.71
CA LYS A 315 -9.33 0.54 -8.92
C LYS A 315 -8.29 -0.53 -9.09
N LEU A 316 -8.10 -0.92 -10.35
CA LEU A 316 -6.84 -1.50 -10.78
C LEU A 316 -5.74 -0.49 -10.42
N ASP A 317 -4.69 -0.94 -9.75
CA ASP A 317 -3.58 -0.07 -9.38
C ASP A 317 -2.47 -0.17 -10.43
N LEU A 318 -1.86 0.97 -10.77
CA LEU A 318 -0.83 1.03 -11.80
C LEU A 318 0.40 0.17 -11.44
N LEU A 319 0.69 0.03 -10.14
CA LEU A 319 1.83 -0.71 -9.60
C LEU A 319 1.74 -2.21 -9.89
N HIS A 320 0.65 -2.89 -9.51
CA HIS A 320 0.56 -4.33 -9.75
C HIS A 320 0.06 -4.68 -11.15
N LEU A 321 -0.68 -3.80 -11.81
CA LEU A 321 -1.14 -4.03 -13.18
C LEU A 321 -0.03 -3.84 -14.22
N VAL A 322 0.66 -2.69 -14.16
CA VAL A 322 1.58 -2.25 -15.21
C VAL A 322 3.02 -2.37 -14.75
N ASP A 323 3.42 -1.69 -13.66
CA ASP A 323 4.83 -1.63 -13.25
C ASP A 323 5.39 -3.04 -12.96
N LEU A 324 4.75 -3.79 -12.04
CA LEU A 324 5.03 -5.21 -11.71
C LEU A 324 4.25 -6.19 -12.60
N GLY A 325 3.92 -5.77 -13.83
CA GLY A 325 3.07 -6.51 -14.75
C GLY A 325 3.49 -6.34 -16.19
N VAL A 326 2.69 -5.61 -16.96
CA VAL A 326 2.94 -5.40 -18.40
C VAL A 326 4.34 -4.84 -18.67
N ALA A 327 4.81 -3.86 -17.89
CA ALA A 327 6.14 -3.28 -18.04
C ALA A 327 7.26 -4.27 -17.67
N SER A 328 7.13 -5.02 -16.56
CA SER A 328 8.04 -6.13 -16.27
C SER A 328 8.11 -7.16 -17.40
N HIS A 329 6.99 -7.47 -18.05
CA HIS A 329 6.95 -8.35 -19.22
C HIS A 329 7.62 -7.73 -20.46
N ILE A 330 7.43 -6.43 -20.74
CA ILE A 330 8.10 -5.73 -21.84
C ILE A 330 9.63 -5.73 -21.62
N TYR A 331 10.07 -5.23 -20.47
CA TYR A 331 11.49 -5.01 -20.19
C TYR A 331 12.26 -6.32 -20.00
N GLY A 332 11.64 -7.34 -19.41
CA GLY A 332 12.22 -8.68 -19.34
C GLY A 332 12.51 -9.27 -20.72
N ASN A 333 11.58 -9.11 -21.68
CA ASN A 333 11.77 -9.62 -23.04
C ASN A 333 12.73 -8.74 -23.88
N LEU A 334 12.75 -7.41 -23.66
CA LEU A 334 13.77 -6.53 -24.23
C LEU A 334 15.18 -6.98 -23.79
N LEU A 335 15.42 -7.04 -22.47
CA LEU A 335 16.71 -7.41 -21.90
C LEU A 335 17.12 -8.83 -22.31
N ALA A 336 16.19 -9.78 -22.34
CA ALA A 336 16.44 -11.13 -22.84
C ALA A 336 16.82 -11.15 -24.34
N THR A 337 16.26 -10.24 -25.15
CA THR A 337 16.62 -10.12 -26.58
C THR A 337 18.05 -9.60 -26.73
N ILE A 338 18.43 -8.56 -25.98
CA ILE A 338 19.80 -8.01 -26.01
C ILE A 338 20.80 -9.09 -25.54
N VAL A 339 20.51 -9.78 -24.42
CA VAL A 339 21.33 -10.90 -23.91
C VAL A 339 21.47 -12.04 -24.93
N LYS A 340 20.44 -12.34 -25.73
CA LYS A 340 20.49 -13.34 -26.82
C LYS A 340 21.27 -12.86 -28.05
N SER A 341 21.33 -11.56 -28.32
CA SER A 341 22.01 -10.99 -29.49
C SER A 341 23.54 -10.89 -29.34
N LEU A 342 24.06 -10.96 -28.12
CA LEU A 342 25.49 -10.92 -27.84
C LEU A 342 26.14 -12.30 -28.08
N PRO A 343 27.28 -12.41 -28.79
CA PRO A 343 27.92 -13.68 -29.15
C PRO A 343 28.72 -14.29 -27.96
N MET A 344 28.09 -14.43 -26.80
CA MET A 344 28.71 -14.95 -25.58
C MET A 344 27.68 -15.59 -24.64
N GLY A 345 28.13 -16.50 -23.77
CA GLY A 345 27.24 -17.20 -22.83
C GLY A 345 26.46 -16.25 -21.90
N LYS A 346 25.17 -16.57 -21.67
CA LYS A 346 24.15 -15.75 -20.96
C LYS A 346 24.68 -14.94 -19.76
N LYS A 347 25.49 -15.54 -18.88
CA LYS A 347 26.04 -14.87 -17.68
C LYS A 347 27.04 -13.74 -18.02
N ARG A 348 27.82 -13.85 -19.10
CA ARG A 348 28.71 -12.79 -19.60
C ARG A 348 27.92 -11.72 -20.34
N ALA A 349 27.01 -12.13 -21.22
CA ALA A 349 26.12 -11.20 -21.95
C ALA A 349 25.33 -10.29 -20.99
N LEU A 350 24.84 -10.83 -19.87
CA LEU A 350 24.16 -10.02 -18.85
C LEU A 350 25.08 -9.05 -18.10
N VAL A 351 26.39 -9.32 -17.99
CA VAL A 351 27.34 -8.33 -17.44
C VAL A 351 27.47 -7.14 -18.39
N GLU A 352 27.55 -7.36 -19.69
CA GLU A 352 27.60 -6.28 -20.69
C GLU A 352 26.27 -5.51 -20.74
N VAL A 353 25.12 -6.18 -20.66
CA VAL A 353 23.81 -5.51 -20.57
C VAL A 353 23.68 -4.68 -19.29
N ASN A 354 24.21 -5.14 -18.14
CA ASN A 354 24.28 -4.33 -16.93
C ASN A 354 25.14 -3.06 -17.11
N LYS A 355 26.26 -3.13 -17.86
CA LYS A 355 27.06 -1.94 -18.20
C LYS A 355 26.26 -0.98 -19.09
N MET A 356 25.60 -1.49 -20.14
CA MET A 356 24.76 -0.67 -21.03
C MET A 356 23.67 0.07 -20.25
N VAL A 357 22.99 -0.61 -19.33
CA VAL A 357 22.00 -0.02 -18.42
C VAL A 357 22.63 1.04 -17.51
N ALA A 358 23.81 0.79 -16.92
CA ALA A 358 24.51 1.76 -16.08
C ALA A 358 24.90 3.03 -16.86
N MET A 359 25.48 2.88 -18.05
CA MET A 359 25.83 3.99 -18.94
C MET A 359 24.61 4.86 -19.28
N ARG A 360 23.46 4.26 -19.64
CA ARG A 360 22.23 5.05 -19.89
C ARG A 360 21.74 5.80 -18.65
N TYR A 361 21.90 5.25 -17.44
CA TYR A 361 21.58 5.99 -16.20
C TYR A 361 22.58 7.10 -15.87
N GLU A 362 23.82 7.02 -16.37
CA GLU A 362 24.83 8.08 -16.24
C GLU A 362 24.57 9.20 -17.25
N GLU A 363 24.28 8.85 -18.52
CA GLU A 363 23.84 9.79 -19.57
C GLU A 363 22.55 10.54 -19.23
N LEU A 364 21.63 9.92 -18.46
CA LEU A 364 20.38 10.50 -18.00
C LEU A 364 20.43 11.07 -16.57
N GLU A 365 21.64 11.22 -15.99
CA GLU A 365 21.89 11.75 -14.63
C GLU A 365 20.99 11.14 -13.52
N THR A 366 20.52 9.91 -13.70
CA THR A 366 19.41 9.36 -12.92
C THR A 366 19.82 9.09 -11.47
N PRO A 367 19.08 9.56 -10.44
CA PRO A 367 19.42 9.34 -9.04
C PRO A 367 19.51 7.85 -8.66
N ALA A 368 20.49 7.48 -7.83
CA ALA A 368 20.75 6.08 -7.47
C ALA A 368 19.55 5.38 -6.77
N GLY A 369 18.70 6.14 -6.08
CA GLY A 369 17.45 5.66 -5.50
C GLY A 369 16.41 5.17 -6.52
N GLU A 370 16.45 5.72 -7.75
CA GLU A 370 15.48 5.42 -8.82
C GLU A 370 15.96 4.35 -9.82
N ARG A 371 17.28 4.08 -9.89
CA ARG A 371 17.86 3.06 -10.78
C ARG A 371 17.44 1.64 -10.40
N ILE A 372 17.12 0.78 -11.38
CA ILE A 372 17.02 -0.67 -11.15
C ILE A 372 18.36 -1.21 -10.61
N PRO A 373 18.36 -2.22 -9.72
CA PRO A 373 19.59 -2.84 -9.24
C PRO A 373 20.31 -3.59 -10.37
N ARG A 374 21.59 -3.90 -10.15
CA ARG A 374 22.35 -4.81 -11.02
C ARG A 374 21.62 -6.17 -11.11
N LEU A 375 21.24 -6.57 -12.32
CA LEU A 375 20.41 -7.74 -12.58
C LEU A 375 21.24 -9.03 -12.64
N ASN A 376 20.68 -10.09 -12.05
CA ASN A 376 21.16 -11.46 -12.12
C ASN A 376 20.37 -12.25 -13.17
N VAL A 377 20.83 -13.45 -13.52
CA VAL A 377 20.17 -14.28 -14.55
C VAL A 377 18.73 -14.62 -14.17
N SER A 378 18.47 -14.87 -12.89
CA SER A 378 17.16 -15.11 -12.28
C SER A 378 16.14 -13.98 -12.47
N ASP A 379 16.63 -12.76 -12.68
CA ASP A 379 15.81 -11.55 -12.65
C ASP A 379 15.23 -11.23 -14.03
N ILE A 380 15.61 -12.02 -15.05
CA ILE A 380 15.13 -11.98 -16.43
C ILE A 380 14.70 -13.38 -16.92
N PHE A 381 15.44 -14.43 -16.53
CA PHE A 381 15.24 -15.80 -16.99
C PHE A 381 14.96 -16.75 -15.82
N GLY A 382 13.84 -17.45 -15.86
CA GLY A 382 13.58 -18.65 -15.05
C GLY A 382 13.15 -19.81 -15.94
N ASP A 383 12.35 -20.72 -15.41
CA ASP A 383 11.72 -21.82 -16.15
C ASP A 383 10.51 -21.34 -17.01
N GLU A 384 10.11 -20.09 -16.82
CA GLU A 384 9.04 -19.40 -17.55
C GLU A 384 9.59 -18.49 -18.67
N PHE A 385 8.67 -17.92 -19.45
CA PHE A 385 8.95 -16.83 -20.39
C PHE A 385 9.68 -15.64 -19.70
N PRO A 386 10.58 -14.91 -20.41
CA PRO A 386 11.31 -13.80 -19.81
C PRO A 386 10.40 -12.70 -19.24
N CYS A 387 10.73 -12.23 -18.03
CA CYS A 387 10.00 -11.20 -17.32
C CYS A 387 10.93 -10.59 -16.26
N LEU A 388 10.89 -9.26 -16.09
CA LEU A 388 11.73 -8.56 -15.12
C LEU A 388 11.21 -8.79 -13.69
N LYS A 389 11.92 -9.62 -12.92
CA LYS A 389 11.57 -10.06 -11.55
C LYS A 389 12.50 -9.40 -10.52
N HIS A 390 12.07 -9.41 -9.25
CA HIS A 390 12.82 -8.92 -8.08
C HIS A 390 13.19 -7.41 -8.07
N VAL A 391 12.59 -6.59 -8.95
CA VAL A 391 12.78 -5.13 -8.98
C VAL A 391 11.56 -4.43 -8.39
N LYS A 392 11.75 -3.44 -7.51
CA LYS A 392 10.66 -2.59 -6.98
C LYS A 392 9.95 -1.85 -8.12
N GLY A 393 8.61 -1.85 -8.15
CA GLY A 393 7.84 -1.30 -9.26
C GLY A 393 8.14 0.17 -9.62
N ARG A 394 8.45 1.04 -8.65
CA ARG A 394 8.86 2.44 -8.94
C ARG A 394 10.13 2.50 -9.80
N ARG A 395 11.07 1.58 -9.57
CA ARG A 395 12.30 1.46 -10.38
C ARG A 395 12.02 0.83 -11.74
N VAL A 396 11.01 -0.05 -11.84
CA VAL A 396 10.52 -0.55 -13.15
C VAL A 396 9.93 0.59 -13.97
N ARG A 397 9.15 1.50 -13.37
CA ARG A 397 8.69 2.73 -14.06
C ARG A 397 9.85 3.58 -14.57
N LYS A 398 10.77 3.93 -13.66
CA LYS A 398 11.92 4.80 -13.94
C LYS A 398 12.93 4.20 -14.92
N PHE A 399 12.82 2.91 -15.24
CA PHE A 399 13.56 2.28 -16.32
C PHE A 399 13.04 2.60 -17.72
N ALA A 400 11.85 3.20 -17.89
CA ALA A 400 11.20 3.36 -19.20
C ALA A 400 12.08 4.04 -20.26
N THR A 401 12.65 5.22 -19.97
CA THR A 401 13.55 5.95 -20.87
C THR A 401 14.80 5.15 -21.22
N VAL A 402 15.40 4.44 -20.25
CA VAL A 402 16.54 3.55 -20.51
C VAL A 402 16.11 2.38 -21.40
N ALA A 403 14.93 1.81 -21.19
CA ALA A 403 14.39 0.75 -22.04
C ALA A 403 14.15 1.23 -23.48
N THR A 404 13.61 2.43 -23.69
CA THR A 404 13.48 3.05 -25.02
C THR A 404 14.84 3.25 -25.69
N LEU A 405 15.82 3.84 -24.99
CA LEU A 405 17.18 4.04 -25.52
C LEU A 405 17.91 2.74 -25.85
N LEU A 406 17.65 1.65 -25.11
CA LEU A 406 18.17 0.32 -25.41
C LEU A 406 17.42 -0.34 -26.58
N ALA A 407 16.09 -0.21 -26.65
CA ALA A 407 15.26 -0.78 -27.71
C ALA A 407 15.55 -0.13 -29.08
N GLY A 408 15.86 1.16 -29.13
CA GLY A 408 16.30 1.84 -30.36
C GLY A 408 17.56 1.22 -30.98
N THR A 409 18.47 0.66 -30.18
CA THR A 409 19.65 -0.07 -30.71
C THR A 409 19.29 -1.34 -31.47
N LEU A 410 18.08 -1.89 -31.25
CA LEU A 410 17.59 -3.11 -31.90
C LEU A 410 16.79 -2.81 -33.18
N ALA A 411 16.49 -1.54 -33.50
CA ALA A 411 15.54 -1.11 -34.55
C ALA A 411 15.98 -1.39 -36.02
N THR A 412 16.99 -2.24 -36.21
CA THR A 412 17.56 -2.63 -37.52
C THR A 412 16.61 -3.45 -38.40
N ASN A 413 15.57 -4.06 -37.81
CA ASN A 413 14.61 -4.94 -38.49
C ASN A 413 13.19 -4.78 -37.91
N THR A 414 12.19 -5.42 -38.51
CA THR A 414 10.77 -5.29 -38.14
C THR A 414 10.48 -5.66 -36.67
N LYS A 415 11.10 -6.73 -36.15
CA LYS A 415 10.98 -7.12 -34.72
C LYS A 415 11.59 -6.05 -33.83
N GLY A 416 12.75 -5.53 -34.23
CA GLY A 416 13.42 -4.37 -33.64
C GLY A 416 12.50 -3.15 -33.48
N LYS A 417 11.94 -2.68 -34.59
CA LYS A 417 11.06 -1.50 -34.65
C LYS A 417 9.79 -1.66 -33.80
N HIS A 418 9.25 -2.88 -33.70
CA HIS A 418 8.14 -3.15 -32.79
C HIS A 418 8.54 -3.14 -31.31
N MET A 419 9.77 -3.54 -30.94
CA MET A 419 10.28 -3.41 -29.57
C MET A 419 10.54 -1.94 -29.20
N GLU A 420 11.13 -1.17 -30.11
CA GLU A 420 11.34 0.29 -29.94
C GLU A 420 10.02 1.03 -29.74
N ALA A 421 9.05 0.84 -30.64
CA ALA A 421 7.75 1.49 -30.56
C ALA A 421 6.95 1.07 -29.32
N LEU A 422 7.10 -0.18 -28.86
CA LEU A 422 6.51 -0.68 -27.62
C LEU A 422 7.09 -0.01 -26.37
N CYS A 423 8.42 0.10 -26.28
CA CYS A 423 9.07 0.79 -25.15
C CYS A 423 8.72 2.28 -25.12
N LYS A 424 8.78 2.96 -26.27
CA LYS A 424 8.39 4.37 -26.38
C LYS A 424 6.92 4.60 -26.00
N ALA A 425 6.00 3.74 -26.45
CA ALA A 425 4.59 3.87 -26.07
C ALA A 425 4.36 3.64 -24.55
N MET A 426 5.18 2.78 -23.92
CA MET A 426 5.14 2.56 -22.47
C MET A 426 5.69 3.77 -21.68
N GLU A 427 6.77 4.39 -22.16
CA GLU A 427 7.32 5.64 -21.62
C GLU A 427 6.30 6.80 -21.71
N GLU A 428 5.77 7.06 -22.92
CA GLU A 428 4.76 8.09 -23.15
C GLU A 428 3.45 7.84 -22.36
N ALA A 429 3.15 6.58 -22.00
CA ALA A 429 2.03 6.25 -21.12
C ALA A 429 2.34 6.54 -19.64
N TYR A 430 3.58 6.42 -19.19
CA TYR A 430 3.99 6.80 -17.83
C TYR A 430 4.04 8.32 -17.64
N ASP A 431 4.48 9.09 -18.64
CA ASP A 431 4.43 10.56 -18.62
C ASP A 431 3.00 11.06 -18.33
N LEU A 432 2.01 10.44 -18.96
CA LEU A 432 0.58 10.73 -18.72
C LEU A 432 0.13 10.29 -17.31
N CYS A 433 0.65 9.18 -16.78
CA CYS A 433 0.33 8.69 -15.43
C CYS A 433 0.87 9.59 -14.30
N ASP A 434 2.04 10.20 -14.50
CA ASP A 434 2.73 10.98 -13.46
C ASP A 434 2.28 12.47 -13.42
N LEU A 435 1.42 12.89 -14.37
CA LEU A 435 0.73 14.19 -14.38
C LEU A 435 0.11 14.51 -13.01
N LYS A 436 0.29 15.75 -12.55
CA LYS A 436 -0.15 16.19 -11.20
C LYS A 436 -1.68 16.35 -11.04
N GLY A 437 -2.46 16.19 -12.11
CA GLY A 437 -3.92 16.37 -12.08
C GLY A 437 -4.67 15.12 -11.65
N TYR A 438 -5.50 15.23 -10.60
CA TYR A 438 -6.31 14.10 -10.10
C TYR A 438 -7.46 13.67 -11.02
N VAL A 439 -7.90 14.55 -11.92
CA VAL A 439 -8.90 14.28 -12.96
C VAL A 439 -8.28 14.71 -14.28
N TRP A 440 -8.37 13.86 -15.29
CA TRP A 440 -7.88 14.14 -16.63
C TRP A 440 -8.96 14.82 -17.47
N ASP A 441 -8.54 15.66 -18.42
CA ASP A 441 -9.43 16.08 -19.49
C ASP A 441 -9.59 14.96 -20.55
N LYS A 442 -10.56 15.13 -21.45
CA LYS A 442 -10.87 14.14 -22.49
C LYS A 442 -9.70 13.88 -23.44
N LYS A 443 -8.82 14.86 -23.69
CA LYS A 443 -7.64 14.72 -24.56
C LYS A 443 -6.58 13.87 -23.88
N VAL A 444 -6.25 14.14 -22.61
CA VAL A 444 -5.30 13.32 -21.82
C VAL A 444 -5.79 11.88 -21.70
N GLY A 445 -7.09 11.68 -21.41
CA GLY A 445 -7.71 10.35 -21.38
C GLY A 445 -7.64 9.62 -22.72
N GLN A 446 -7.92 10.29 -23.83
CA GLN A 446 -7.79 9.73 -25.18
C GLN A 446 -6.33 9.37 -25.50
N GLN A 447 -5.38 10.26 -25.22
CA GLN A 447 -3.95 9.99 -25.44
C GLN A 447 -3.49 8.75 -24.66
N PHE A 448 -3.92 8.60 -23.41
CA PHE A 448 -3.57 7.42 -22.60
C PHE A 448 -4.19 6.12 -23.16
N GLN A 449 -5.42 6.18 -23.70
CA GLN A 449 -6.00 5.04 -24.41
C GLN A 449 -5.23 4.72 -25.71
N GLU A 450 -4.85 5.72 -26.50
CA GLU A 450 -4.08 5.52 -27.73
C GLU A 450 -2.71 4.87 -27.45
N LYS A 451 -2.00 5.28 -26.39
CA LYS A 451 -0.76 4.60 -25.96
C LYS A 451 -1.02 3.19 -25.46
N THR A 452 -2.10 2.96 -24.71
CA THR A 452 -2.49 1.62 -24.25
C THR A 452 -2.81 0.67 -25.41
N GLU A 453 -3.54 1.12 -26.42
CA GLU A 453 -3.81 0.34 -27.64
C GLU A 453 -2.52 0.06 -28.43
N ALA A 454 -1.58 1.01 -28.50
CA ALA A 454 -0.28 0.82 -29.15
C ALA A 454 0.61 -0.21 -28.42
N ILE A 455 0.70 -0.13 -27.09
CA ILE A 455 1.42 -1.08 -26.24
C ILE A 455 0.91 -2.50 -26.49
N LEU A 456 -0.41 -2.71 -26.39
CA LEU A 456 -1.03 -4.02 -26.52
C LEU A 456 -0.93 -4.55 -27.96
N GLY A 457 -1.07 -3.68 -28.96
CA GLY A 457 -0.89 -4.03 -30.37
C GLY A 457 0.54 -4.47 -30.72
N HIS A 458 1.56 -3.75 -30.26
CA HIS A 458 2.96 -4.10 -30.50
C HIS A 458 3.39 -5.34 -29.69
N TYR A 459 2.94 -5.50 -28.44
CA TYR A 459 3.20 -6.72 -27.67
C TYR A 459 2.57 -7.94 -28.35
N SER A 460 1.33 -7.82 -28.84
CA SER A 460 0.65 -8.91 -29.57
C SER A 460 1.33 -9.29 -30.88
N TRP A 461 1.90 -8.31 -31.59
CA TRP A 461 2.73 -8.59 -32.78
C TRP A 461 4.00 -9.37 -32.39
N LEU A 462 4.70 -8.95 -31.33
CA LEU A 462 5.90 -9.61 -30.85
C LEU A 462 5.63 -11.03 -30.34
N ALA A 463 4.52 -11.25 -29.63
CA ALA A 463 4.04 -12.57 -29.25
C ALA A 463 3.82 -13.48 -30.47
N LYS A 464 3.09 -12.97 -31.49
CA LYS A 464 2.79 -13.71 -32.72
C LYS A 464 4.04 -13.96 -33.58
N ASN A 465 5.02 -13.06 -33.55
CA ASN A 465 6.34 -13.27 -34.16
C ASN A 465 7.15 -14.33 -33.41
N SER A 466 7.17 -14.27 -32.07
CA SER A 466 7.87 -15.23 -31.20
C SER A 466 7.38 -16.66 -31.40
N MET A 467 6.06 -16.86 -31.40
CA MET A 467 5.45 -18.17 -31.66
C MET A 467 5.80 -18.72 -33.05
N LYS A 468 5.78 -17.88 -34.09
CA LYS A 468 6.20 -18.28 -35.45
C LYS A 468 7.67 -18.68 -35.56
N SER A 469 8.54 -18.10 -34.72
CA SER A 469 9.96 -18.43 -34.65
C SER A 469 10.30 -19.53 -33.64
N ALA A 470 9.30 -20.20 -33.05
CA ALA A 470 9.46 -21.15 -31.94
C ALA A 470 10.26 -20.59 -30.73
N GLU A 471 10.23 -19.26 -30.54
CA GLU A 471 10.87 -18.60 -29.41
C GLU A 471 9.93 -18.53 -28.20
N CYS A 472 10.35 -19.08 -27.05
CA CYS A 472 9.69 -18.86 -25.76
C CYS A 472 9.95 -17.44 -25.24
N MET A 473 9.32 -16.43 -25.85
CA MET A 473 9.34 -15.03 -25.46
C MET A 473 7.96 -14.38 -25.67
N TRP A 474 7.77 -13.18 -25.12
CA TRP A 474 6.59 -12.32 -25.34
C TRP A 474 5.24 -12.99 -25.00
N SER A 475 5.11 -13.58 -23.81
CA SER A 475 3.86 -14.21 -23.37
C SER A 475 2.80 -13.20 -22.92
N LEU A 476 1.60 -13.31 -23.51
CA LEU A 476 0.43 -12.54 -23.13
C LEU A 476 -0.18 -13.07 -21.82
N VAL A 477 0.30 -12.60 -20.68
CA VAL A 477 -0.32 -12.86 -19.36
C VAL A 477 -1.57 -11.98 -19.12
N PRO A 478 -2.50 -12.39 -18.23
CA PRO A 478 -3.76 -11.67 -18.00
C PRO A 478 -3.68 -10.17 -17.67
N LYS A 479 -2.56 -9.69 -17.10
CA LYS A 479 -2.35 -8.26 -16.83
C LYS A 479 -2.44 -7.40 -18.09
N HIS A 480 -2.08 -7.92 -19.28
CA HIS A 480 -2.26 -7.20 -20.55
C HIS A 480 -3.74 -6.89 -20.85
N HIS A 481 -4.64 -7.84 -20.57
CA HIS A 481 -6.06 -7.64 -20.79
C HIS A 481 -6.69 -6.72 -19.73
N LEU A 482 -6.28 -6.82 -18.46
CA LEU A 482 -6.68 -5.83 -17.45
C LEU A 482 -6.20 -4.41 -17.81
N MET A 483 -5.04 -4.28 -18.46
CA MET A 483 -4.56 -2.98 -18.97
C MET A 483 -5.46 -2.42 -20.08
N ALA A 484 -6.08 -3.27 -20.92
CA ALA A 484 -7.03 -2.81 -21.93
C ALA A 484 -8.29 -2.13 -21.35
N HIS A 485 -8.68 -2.48 -20.11
CA HIS A 485 -9.76 -1.81 -19.38
C HIS A 485 -9.31 -0.55 -18.63
N TYR A 486 -8.00 -0.33 -18.49
CA TYR A 486 -7.47 0.66 -17.54
C TYR A 486 -7.74 2.13 -17.93
N PRO A 487 -7.60 2.57 -19.19
CA PRO A 487 -7.90 3.96 -19.57
C PRO A 487 -9.32 4.42 -19.20
N ALA A 488 -10.32 3.55 -19.35
CA ALA A 488 -11.70 3.83 -18.95
C ALA A 488 -11.87 3.99 -17.43
N GLN A 489 -11.00 3.38 -16.61
CA GLN A 489 -10.97 3.64 -15.17
C GLN A 489 -10.29 4.96 -14.82
N CYS A 490 -9.27 5.36 -15.58
CA CYS A 490 -8.46 6.54 -15.34
C CYS A 490 -9.13 7.86 -15.77
N GLN A 491 -10.07 7.82 -16.72
CA GLN A 491 -10.73 9.00 -17.29
C GLN A 491 -11.23 10.01 -16.23
N TYR A 492 -11.82 9.53 -15.13
CA TYR A 492 -12.43 10.38 -14.09
C TYR A 492 -11.60 10.47 -12.80
N LEU A 493 -10.54 9.67 -12.69
CA LEU A 493 -9.61 9.67 -11.57
C LEU A 493 -8.24 9.15 -12.04
N ALA A 494 -7.23 10.00 -12.03
CA ALA A 494 -5.89 9.68 -12.52
C ALA A 494 -5.22 8.54 -11.71
N PRO A 495 -4.32 7.73 -12.33
CA PRO A 495 -3.60 6.64 -11.67
C PRO A 495 -2.94 7.02 -10.34
N ARG A 496 -2.44 8.27 -10.24
CA ARG A 496 -1.82 8.85 -9.05
C ARG A 496 -2.70 8.85 -7.79
N SER A 497 -4.03 8.83 -7.94
CA SER A 497 -4.98 8.77 -6.84
C SER A 497 -5.33 7.35 -6.39
N CYS A 498 -4.91 6.32 -7.12
CA CYS A 498 -5.28 4.92 -6.85
C CYS A 498 -4.14 3.90 -7.00
N TRP A 499 -2.90 4.32 -7.26
CA TRP A 499 -1.75 3.40 -7.30
C TRP A 499 -1.39 2.84 -5.91
N ALA A 500 -0.83 1.63 -5.85
CA ALA A 500 -0.60 0.96 -4.57
C ALA A 500 0.66 1.42 -3.81
N TYR A 501 1.56 2.23 -4.38
CA TYR A 501 2.82 2.64 -3.74
C TYR A 501 2.66 3.12 -2.29
N GLY A 502 1.69 4.00 -2.04
CA GLY A 502 1.42 4.49 -0.68
C GLY A 502 0.86 3.40 0.23
N GLY A 503 0.03 2.51 -0.30
CA GLY A 503 -0.47 1.34 0.42
C GLY A 503 0.65 0.35 0.79
N GLU A 504 1.62 0.12 -0.10
CA GLU A 504 2.79 -0.73 0.18
C GLU A 504 3.72 -0.13 1.23
N SER A 505 4.05 1.16 1.13
CA SER A 505 4.88 1.86 2.12
C SER A 505 4.21 1.88 3.49
N PHE A 506 2.89 2.12 3.52
CA PHE A 506 2.10 2.04 4.76
C PHE A 506 2.00 0.61 5.31
N MET A 507 1.79 -0.39 4.46
CA MET A 507 1.79 -1.80 4.87
C MET A 507 3.15 -2.19 5.46
N SER A 508 4.25 -1.74 4.85
CA SER A 508 5.62 -1.99 5.33
C SER A 508 5.88 -1.32 6.68
N LEU A 509 5.39 -0.08 6.87
CA LEU A 509 5.41 0.62 8.16
C LEU A 509 4.58 -0.12 9.23
N MET A 510 3.39 -0.62 8.88
CA MET A 510 2.55 -1.41 9.79
C MET A 510 3.13 -2.79 10.11
N VAL A 511 3.85 -3.42 9.16
CA VAL A 511 4.62 -4.66 9.40
C VAL A 511 5.80 -4.40 10.34
N ALA A 512 6.47 -3.26 10.24
CA ALA A 512 7.52 -2.87 11.19
C ALA A 512 6.96 -2.62 12.61
N VAL A 513 5.85 -1.87 12.72
CA VAL A 513 5.12 -1.67 13.98
C VAL A 513 4.70 -3.01 14.58
N ALA A 514 4.08 -3.90 13.80
CA ALA A 514 3.68 -5.23 14.22
C ALA A 514 4.87 -6.09 14.67
N GLY A 515 5.97 -6.08 13.92
CA GLY A 515 7.22 -6.77 14.27
C GLY A 515 7.81 -6.28 15.61
N SER A 516 7.68 -4.99 15.92
CA SER A 516 8.07 -4.45 17.24
C SER A 516 7.15 -4.90 18.39
N SER A 517 5.96 -5.42 18.07
CA SER A 517 4.89 -5.77 19.01
C SER A 517 4.64 -7.28 19.17
N VAL A 518 5.27 -8.17 18.39
CA VAL A 518 5.03 -9.64 18.49
C VAL A 518 5.60 -10.30 19.76
N LYS A 519 6.57 -9.68 20.44
CA LYS A 519 7.33 -10.34 21.51
C LYS A 519 6.45 -10.66 22.71
N SER A 520 6.18 -11.96 22.92
CA SER A 520 5.24 -12.49 23.91
C SER A 520 3.76 -12.09 23.70
N THR A 521 3.40 -11.60 22.51
CA THR A 521 2.03 -11.22 22.14
C THR A 521 1.37 -12.33 21.31
N PRO A 522 0.24 -12.93 21.75
CA PRO A 522 -0.53 -13.85 20.92
C PRO A 522 -0.98 -13.18 19.61
N ALA A 523 -1.01 -13.92 18.49
CA ALA A 523 -1.29 -13.34 17.18
C ALA A 523 -2.65 -12.59 17.09
N TRP A 524 -3.66 -13.02 17.86
CA TRP A 524 -4.97 -12.36 17.94
C TRP A 524 -4.98 -11.06 18.78
N MET A 525 -3.97 -10.85 19.64
CA MET A 525 -3.75 -9.60 20.40
C MET A 525 -2.89 -8.59 19.63
N LEU A 526 -2.25 -9.00 18.53
CA LEU A 526 -1.40 -8.13 17.74
C LEU A 526 -2.14 -6.93 17.11
N PRO A 527 -3.42 -7.04 16.67
CA PRO A 527 -4.21 -5.89 16.22
C PRO A 527 -4.20 -4.74 17.24
N SER A 528 -4.53 -5.00 18.51
CA SER A 528 -4.46 -4.01 19.59
C SER A 528 -3.05 -3.43 19.72
N LYS A 529 -2.00 -4.26 19.67
CA LYS A 529 -0.60 -3.81 19.81
C LYS A 529 -0.01 -3.14 18.57
N VAL A 530 -0.74 -3.08 17.46
CA VAL A 530 -0.46 -2.19 16.32
C VAL A 530 -1.26 -0.90 16.44
N LEU A 531 -2.54 -0.98 16.84
CA LEU A 531 -3.40 0.20 17.02
C LEU A 531 -2.88 1.09 18.16
N ASP A 532 -2.57 0.55 19.34
CA ASP A 532 -1.91 1.26 20.45
C ASP A 532 -0.76 2.16 19.94
N LYS A 533 0.13 1.59 19.12
CA LYS A 533 1.32 2.26 18.58
C LYS A 533 1.01 3.26 17.47
N PHE A 534 0.02 2.97 16.64
CA PHE A 534 -0.45 3.89 15.61
C PHE A 534 -1.11 5.12 16.24
N GLU A 535 -1.90 4.91 17.29
CA GLU A 535 -2.52 5.97 18.09
C GLU A 535 -1.47 6.85 18.78
N TYR A 536 -0.42 6.27 19.37
CA TYR A 536 0.71 7.05 19.89
C TYR A 536 1.37 7.91 18.80
N ALA A 537 1.62 7.34 17.61
CA ALA A 537 2.20 8.09 16.50
C ALA A 537 1.29 9.23 16.01
N PHE A 538 -0.02 8.97 15.90
CA PHE A 538 -0.99 9.98 15.48
C PHE A 538 -1.27 11.03 16.56
N HIS A 539 -1.19 10.71 17.85
CA HIS A 539 -1.27 11.72 18.90
C HIS A 539 -0.17 12.78 18.76
N LEU A 540 1.08 12.38 18.50
CA LEU A 540 2.18 13.33 18.24
C LEU A 540 1.91 14.22 17.02
N MET A 541 1.22 13.72 15.98
CA MET A 541 0.80 14.52 14.82
C MET A 541 -0.41 15.43 15.12
N LEU A 542 -1.38 14.95 15.89
CA LEU A 542 -2.60 15.69 16.25
C LEU A 542 -2.32 16.85 17.23
N GLU A 543 -1.24 16.79 18.00
CA GLU A 543 -0.76 17.89 18.86
C GLU A 543 0.31 18.77 18.20
N GLY A 544 0.66 18.54 16.92
CA GLY A 544 1.70 19.30 16.22
C GLY A 544 3.14 19.09 16.72
N ILE A 545 3.37 18.06 17.53
CA ILE A 545 4.67 17.70 18.11
C ILE A 545 5.56 16.96 17.09
N PHE A 546 4.94 16.24 16.14
CA PHE A 546 5.64 15.52 15.08
C PHE A 546 6.34 16.51 14.12
N ASN A 547 7.67 16.48 14.11
CA ASN A 547 8.47 17.22 13.14
C ASN A 547 8.96 16.28 12.01
N PRO A 548 8.55 16.48 10.74
CA PRO A 548 9.01 15.68 9.60
C PRO A 548 10.51 15.86 9.30
N ASP A 549 11.10 17.02 9.61
CA ASP A 549 12.52 17.31 9.35
C ASP A 549 13.48 16.53 10.27
N LEU A 550 12.95 15.89 11.32
CA LEU A 550 13.68 14.98 12.22
C LEU A 550 13.59 13.51 11.79
N GLU A 551 13.00 13.23 10.62
CA GLU A 551 12.99 11.88 10.05
C GLU A 551 14.24 11.66 9.19
N GLU A 552 14.74 10.41 9.17
CA GLU A 552 15.68 10.00 8.13
C GLU A 552 14.94 10.05 6.78
N ASN A 553 15.56 10.68 5.77
CA ASN A 553 15.06 10.72 4.40
C ASN A 553 15.14 9.32 3.75
N GLU A 554 14.28 8.40 4.17
CA GLU A 554 13.90 7.23 3.39
C GLU A 554 13.19 7.75 2.12
N GLU A 555 13.93 7.86 1.00
CA GLU A 555 13.41 8.34 -0.30
C GLU A 555 12.16 7.54 -0.74
N VAL A 556 10.97 8.14 -0.55
CA VAL A 556 9.64 7.56 -0.89
C VAL A 556 9.42 7.55 -2.39
#